data_AF-A0A7W8E6J7-F1
#
_entry.id   AF-A0A7W8E6J7-F1
#
_cell.length_a   1.000
_cell.length_b   1.000
_cell.length_c   1.000
_cell.angle_alpha   90.00
_cell.angle_beta   90.00
_cell.angle_gamma   90.00
#
_symmetry.space_group_name_H-M   'P 1'
#
loop_
_entity.id
_entity.type
_entity.pdbx_description
1 polymer ?
#
loop_
_entity_poly.entity_id
_entity_poly.type
_entity_poly.pdbx_seq_one_letter_code
_entity_poly.pdbx_strand_id
1 'polypeptide(L)'
;MSDDRVRYFHLDKPHTVGAKRNVLNSYARGAFIVHFDDDDLYAPCYLAGSVEDLQKHNADLRKLEAFFIHDARISQSFFWDQSEVPDTQFICKAGVPFGTRKVDAVVLQKSLRHRLGYGFSYSYKQSLWARFPFPDVDFAEDLYFMATVVKASRPVVFCHDEVGACIHLIHASNLSGCFPQYMIPPFLMKRLFPSFEWLFTIHPSSPIIDKREQSDTSPVLS
;
A
#
# COMPACT_ATOMS: atom_id res chain seq x y z
N MET A 1 -24.30 -5.45 -2.09
CA MET A 1 -23.65 -4.12 -2.26
C MET A 1 -24.60 -3.23 -3.01
N SER A 2 -24.93 -2.06 -2.48
CA SER A 2 -25.93 -1.12 -3.05
C SER A 2 -25.34 0.25 -3.38
N ASP A 3 -24.01 0.37 -3.47
CA ASP A 3 -23.33 1.60 -3.86
C ASP A 3 -22.96 1.55 -5.35
N ASP A 4 -23.64 2.36 -6.16
CA ASP A 4 -23.48 2.41 -7.62
C ASP A 4 -22.08 2.84 -8.07
N ARG A 5 -21.26 3.41 -7.17
CA ARG A 5 -19.88 3.77 -7.44
C ARG A 5 -18.96 2.55 -7.45
N VAL A 6 -19.39 1.43 -6.86
CA VAL A 6 -18.58 0.22 -6.76
C VAL A 6 -18.97 -0.76 -7.86
N ARG A 7 -17.99 -1.14 -8.67
CA ARG A 7 -18.16 -2.10 -9.77
C ARG A 7 -17.23 -3.27 -9.52
N TYR A 8 -17.79 -4.47 -9.46
CA TYR A 8 -17.04 -5.71 -9.32
C TYR A 8 -16.94 -6.42 -10.67
N PHE A 9 -15.74 -6.87 -11.02
CA PHE A 9 -15.48 -7.62 -12.23
C PHE A 9 -14.81 -8.94 -11.86
N HIS A 10 -15.45 -10.05 -12.21
CA HIS A 10 -14.88 -11.38 -12.08
C HIS A 10 -14.24 -11.78 -13.41
N LEU A 11 -13.03 -12.33 -13.37
CA LEU A 11 -12.33 -12.85 -14.55
C LEU A 11 -12.52 -14.37 -14.62
N ASP A 12 -12.65 -14.89 -15.83
CA ASP A 12 -12.94 -16.30 -16.12
C ASP A 12 -11.79 -17.26 -15.83
N LYS A 13 -10.57 -16.72 -15.67
CA LYS A 13 -9.36 -17.47 -15.34
C LYS A 13 -8.45 -16.68 -14.40
N PRO A 14 -7.46 -17.34 -13.76
CA PRO A 14 -6.41 -16.64 -13.05
C PRO A 14 -5.65 -15.69 -13.98
N HIS A 15 -5.40 -14.48 -13.49
CA HIS A 15 -4.59 -13.47 -14.14
C HIS A 15 -3.52 -12.97 -13.18
N THR A 16 -2.40 -12.52 -13.73
CA THR A 16 -1.36 -11.90 -12.92
C THR A 16 -1.84 -10.61 -12.26
N VAL A 17 -1.16 -10.17 -11.20
CA VAL A 17 -1.45 -8.88 -10.55
C VAL A 17 -1.38 -7.73 -11.57
N GLY A 18 -0.35 -7.71 -12.41
CA GLY A 18 -0.22 -6.69 -13.46
C GLY A 18 -1.33 -6.72 -14.49
N ALA A 19 -1.73 -7.91 -14.94
CA ALA A 19 -2.87 -8.07 -15.86
C ALA A 19 -4.18 -7.59 -15.22
N LYS A 20 -4.44 -7.92 -13.94
CA LYS A 20 -5.62 -7.43 -13.21
C LYS A 20 -5.64 -5.90 -13.12
N ARG A 21 -4.50 -5.27 -12.78
CA ARG A 21 -4.37 -3.80 -12.73
C ARG A 21 -4.64 -3.17 -14.10
N ASN A 22 -4.13 -3.76 -15.18
CA ASN A 22 -4.41 -3.28 -16.54
C ASN A 22 -5.90 -3.39 -16.90
N VAL A 23 -6.56 -4.50 -16.58
CA VAL A 23 -8.00 -4.68 -16.81
C VAL A 23 -8.81 -3.64 -16.04
N LEU A 24 -8.54 -3.46 -14.74
CA LEU A 24 -9.22 -2.48 -13.91
C LEU A 24 -9.05 -1.05 -14.45
N ASN A 25 -7.82 -0.68 -14.83
CA ASN A 25 -7.55 0.65 -15.40
C ASN A 25 -8.24 0.87 -16.76
N SER A 26 -8.45 -0.19 -17.55
CA SER A 26 -9.18 -0.10 -18.82
C SER A 26 -10.66 0.24 -18.64
N TYR A 27 -11.25 -0.12 -17.48
CA TYR A 27 -12.63 0.24 -17.12
C TYR A 27 -12.76 1.62 -16.46
N ALA A 28 -11.64 2.25 -16.11
CA ALA A 28 -11.64 3.54 -15.45
C ALA A 28 -12.13 4.64 -16.40
N ARG A 29 -13.05 5.48 -15.90
CA ARG A 29 -13.57 6.66 -16.61
C ARG A 29 -13.07 7.98 -16.03
N GLY A 30 -12.36 7.92 -14.90
CA GLY A 30 -11.80 9.09 -14.23
C GLY A 30 -10.46 9.51 -14.83
N ALA A 31 -10.10 10.78 -14.65
CA ALA A 31 -8.81 11.32 -15.08
C ALA A 31 -7.63 10.81 -14.23
N PHE A 32 -7.90 10.38 -13.00
CA PHE A 32 -6.91 9.87 -12.06
C PHE A 32 -7.25 8.43 -11.67
N ILE A 33 -6.21 7.65 -11.40
CA ILE A 33 -6.26 6.32 -10.81
C ILE A 33 -5.60 6.41 -9.44
N VAL A 34 -6.21 5.80 -8.44
CA VAL A 34 -5.68 5.70 -7.07
C VAL A 34 -5.84 4.25 -6.63
N HIS A 35 -4.77 3.67 -6.10
CA HIS A 35 -4.75 2.26 -5.69
C HIS A 35 -5.23 2.09 -4.25
N PHE A 36 -5.90 0.96 -4.03
CA PHE A 36 -6.35 0.46 -2.74
C PHE A 36 -6.07 -1.04 -2.73
N ASP A 37 -5.18 -1.48 -1.86
CA ASP A 37 -4.99 -2.90 -1.57
C ASP A 37 -6.07 -3.34 -0.57
N ASP A 38 -6.53 -4.58 -0.66
CA ASP A 38 -7.69 -5.09 0.10
C ASP A 38 -7.34 -5.47 1.55
N ASP A 39 -6.06 -5.50 1.87
CA ASP A 39 -5.49 -5.74 3.18
C ASP A 39 -5.04 -4.47 3.90
N ASP A 40 -5.09 -3.30 3.27
CA ASP A 40 -4.68 -2.01 3.87
C ASP A 40 -5.85 -1.17 4.40
N LEU A 41 -5.53 -0.15 5.22
CA LEU A 41 -6.52 0.81 5.73
C LEU A 41 -6.26 2.21 5.18
N TYR A 42 -7.33 2.87 4.73
CA TYR A 42 -7.26 4.18 4.10
C TYR A 42 -8.21 5.15 4.81
N ALA A 43 -7.65 6.23 5.35
CA ALA A 43 -8.43 7.28 5.99
C ALA A 43 -9.22 8.09 4.95
N PRO A 44 -10.31 8.78 5.34
CA PRO A 44 -11.13 9.57 4.41
C PRO A 44 -10.35 10.62 3.60
N CYS A 45 -9.22 11.11 4.12
CA CYS A 45 -8.36 12.08 3.44
C CYS A 45 -7.48 11.46 2.33
N TYR A 46 -7.34 10.14 2.26
CA TYR A 46 -6.39 9.47 1.35
C TYR A 46 -6.63 9.82 -0.12
N LEU A 47 -7.88 9.69 -0.58
CA LEU A 47 -8.22 9.92 -1.98
C LEU A 47 -8.05 11.40 -2.36
N ALA A 48 -8.57 12.31 -1.53
CA ALA A 48 -8.50 13.75 -1.77
C ALA A 48 -7.04 14.22 -1.77
N GLY A 49 -6.24 13.85 -0.77
CA GLY A 49 -4.82 14.19 -0.69
C GLY A 49 -4.02 13.62 -1.86
N SER A 50 -4.32 12.39 -2.30
CA SER A 50 -3.66 11.78 -3.46
C SER A 50 -3.87 12.55 -4.76
N VAL A 51 -5.04 13.16 -4.96
CA VAL A 51 -5.34 13.99 -6.14
C VAL A 51 -4.77 15.40 -5.97
N GLU A 52 -4.86 15.97 -4.77
CA GLU A 52 -4.29 17.28 -4.44
C GLU A 52 -2.77 17.29 -4.66
N ASP A 53 -2.05 16.26 -4.19
CA ASP A 53 -0.61 16.12 -4.39
C ASP A 53 -0.23 16.14 -5.88
N LEU A 54 -0.96 15.38 -6.72
CA LEU A 54 -0.74 15.34 -8.17
C LEU A 54 -0.95 16.71 -8.81
N GLN A 55 -2.02 17.41 -8.43
CA GLN A 55 -2.38 18.70 -8.99
C GLN A 55 -1.39 19.79 -8.55
N LYS A 56 -1.10 19.88 -7.25
CA LYS A 56 -0.20 20.86 -6.64
C LYS A 56 1.20 20.80 -7.24
N HIS A 57 1.71 19.59 -7.50
CA HIS A 57 3.05 19.39 -8.05
C HIS A 57 3.07 19.28 -9.58
N ASN A 58 1.91 19.38 -10.24
CA ASN A 58 1.75 19.11 -11.68
C ASN A 58 2.41 17.78 -12.09
N ALA A 59 2.27 16.75 -11.25
CA ALA A 59 2.87 15.44 -11.45
C ALA A 59 1.97 14.53 -12.30
N ASP A 60 2.57 13.54 -12.96
CA ASP A 60 1.82 12.49 -13.65
C ASP A 60 1.59 11.27 -12.75
N LEU A 61 2.50 11.03 -11.81
CA LEU A 61 2.43 9.99 -10.80
C LEU A 61 2.87 10.55 -9.45
N ARG A 62 2.16 10.12 -8.41
CA ARG A 62 2.48 10.38 -7.02
C ARG A 62 2.64 9.05 -6.28
N LYS A 63 3.63 9.00 -5.40
CA LYS A 63 3.90 7.84 -4.54
C LYS A 63 4.07 8.30 -3.09
N LEU A 64 3.45 7.62 -2.11
CA LEU A 64 3.93 7.73 -0.73
C LEU A 64 5.27 7.04 -0.58
N GLU A 65 6.32 7.79 -0.29
CA GLU A 65 7.61 7.22 0.13
C GLU A 65 7.80 7.19 1.64
N ALA A 66 6.97 7.93 2.38
CA ALA A 66 6.87 7.79 3.82
C ALA A 66 5.44 7.46 4.24
N PHE A 67 5.21 6.38 4.98
CA PHE A 67 3.87 5.94 5.37
C PHE A 67 3.84 5.12 6.66
N PHE A 68 2.65 5.02 7.26
CA PHE A 68 2.43 4.23 8.48
C PHE A 68 2.26 2.76 8.16
N ILE A 69 2.77 1.93 9.07
CA ILE A 69 2.69 0.48 9.00
C ILE A 69 2.12 -0.01 10.32
N HIS A 70 1.24 -1.00 10.29
CA HIS A 70 0.86 -1.73 11.49
C HIS A 70 1.10 -3.22 11.29
N ASP A 71 2.00 -3.78 12.10
CA ASP A 71 2.27 -5.20 12.12
C ASP A 71 1.34 -5.90 13.10
N ALA A 72 0.23 -6.42 12.58
CA ALA A 72 -0.82 -7.07 13.37
C ALA A 72 -0.31 -8.32 14.10
N ARG A 73 0.78 -8.93 13.63
CA ARG A 73 1.38 -10.14 14.24
C ARG A 73 2.00 -9.86 15.61
N ILE A 74 2.43 -8.62 15.84
CA ILE A 74 3.06 -8.16 17.09
C ILE A 74 2.32 -6.97 17.70
N SER A 75 1.19 -6.57 17.12
CA SER A 75 0.37 -5.42 17.53
C SER A 75 1.20 -4.12 17.67
N GLN A 76 2.13 -3.88 16.75
CA GLN A 76 3.04 -2.73 16.79
C GLN A 76 2.92 -1.89 15.52
N SER A 77 2.85 -0.58 15.68
CA SER A 77 2.86 0.38 14.57
C SER A 77 4.22 1.02 14.37
N PHE A 78 4.49 1.40 13.13
CA PHE A 78 5.72 2.02 12.69
C PHE A 78 5.45 3.13 11.68
N PHE A 79 6.44 4.00 11.50
CA PHE A 79 6.52 4.90 10.36
C PHE A 79 7.77 4.55 9.56
N TRP A 80 7.59 4.39 8.25
CA TRP A 80 8.68 4.07 7.34
C TRP A 80 8.85 5.22 6.37
N ASP A 81 9.94 5.97 6.48
CA ASP A 81 10.39 6.86 5.41
C ASP A 81 11.47 6.14 4.59
N GLN A 82 11.12 5.86 3.33
CA GLN A 82 11.97 5.14 2.39
C GLN A 82 13.01 6.04 1.72
N SER A 83 12.91 7.36 1.84
CA SER A 83 13.94 8.29 1.39
C SER A 83 15.17 8.24 2.30
N GLU A 84 14.98 7.81 3.55
CA GLU A 84 16.02 7.58 4.53
C GLU A 84 16.38 6.10 4.66
N VAL A 85 17.68 5.81 4.77
CA VAL A 85 18.18 4.45 4.97
C VAL A 85 19.13 4.46 6.17
N PRO A 86 18.61 4.35 7.40
CA PRO A 86 19.46 4.28 8.58
C PRO A 86 20.19 2.93 8.65
N ASP A 87 21.31 2.92 9.38
CA ASP A 87 22.14 1.73 9.57
C ASP A 87 21.38 0.56 10.22
N THR A 88 20.30 0.85 10.95
CA THR A 88 19.44 -0.13 11.61
C THR A 88 17.97 0.13 11.28
N GLN A 89 17.26 -0.93 10.89
CA GLN A 89 15.83 -0.91 10.60
C GLN A 89 15.13 -2.06 11.34
N PHE A 90 13.86 -1.89 11.68
CA PHE A 90 13.02 -2.98 12.15
C PHE A 90 12.68 -3.95 11.01
N ILE A 91 12.32 -5.18 11.36
CA ILE A 91 11.89 -6.19 10.40
C ILE A 91 10.38 -6.42 10.56
N CYS A 92 9.61 -6.00 9.57
CA CYS A 92 8.17 -6.26 9.45
C CYS A 92 7.94 -7.13 8.21
N LYS A 93 8.23 -8.44 8.31
CA LYS A 93 8.12 -9.38 7.18
C LYS A 93 7.54 -10.72 7.63
N ALA A 94 6.52 -11.20 6.92
CA ALA A 94 5.92 -12.52 7.15
C ALA A 94 6.98 -13.64 7.09
N GLY A 95 6.86 -14.63 7.98
CA GLY A 95 7.81 -15.74 8.09
C GLY A 95 9.19 -15.39 8.66
N VAL A 96 9.43 -14.13 9.05
CA VAL A 96 10.68 -13.69 9.70
C VAL A 96 10.36 -13.19 11.11
N PRO A 97 11.14 -13.59 12.14
CA PRO A 97 10.98 -13.07 13.49
C PRO A 97 11.10 -11.56 13.54
N PHE A 98 10.31 -10.93 14.40
CA PHE A 98 10.48 -9.51 14.69
C PHE A 98 11.86 -9.25 15.31
N GLY A 99 12.48 -8.15 14.92
CA GLY A 99 13.79 -7.75 15.37
C GLY A 99 14.30 -6.58 14.54
N THR A 100 15.61 -6.39 14.55
CA THR A 100 16.29 -5.38 13.75
C THR A 100 17.24 -6.01 12.75
N ARG A 101 17.48 -5.31 11.65
CA ARG A 101 18.52 -5.63 10.67
C ARG A 101 19.50 -4.48 10.55
N LYS A 102 20.75 -4.81 10.27
CA LYS A 102 21.73 -3.85 9.77
C LYS A 102 21.60 -3.70 8.26
N VAL A 103 21.84 -2.49 7.79
CA VAL A 103 21.65 -2.13 6.37
C VAL A 103 22.93 -1.51 5.83
N ASP A 104 23.37 -1.98 4.67
CA ASP A 104 24.31 -1.23 3.85
C ASP A 104 23.53 -0.16 3.07
N ALA A 105 23.58 1.07 3.58
CA ALA A 105 22.86 2.21 3.00
C ALA A 105 23.28 2.47 1.55
N VAL A 106 24.56 2.27 1.21
CA VAL A 106 25.08 2.50 -0.15
C VAL A 106 24.46 1.51 -1.13
N VAL A 107 24.36 0.23 -0.76
CA VAL A 107 23.76 -0.80 -1.61
C VAL A 107 22.27 -0.56 -1.80
N LEU A 108 21.53 -0.26 -0.73
CA LEU A 108 20.09 -0.03 -0.83
C LEU A 108 19.74 1.22 -1.62
N GLN A 109 20.44 2.33 -1.38
CA GLN A 109 20.24 3.60 -2.10
C GLN A 109 20.50 3.43 -3.60
N LYS A 110 21.54 2.66 -3.99
CA LYS A 110 21.81 2.37 -5.40
C LYS A 110 20.68 1.60 -6.08
N SER A 111 20.02 0.69 -5.36
CA SER A 111 18.98 -0.14 -5.95
C SER A 111 17.67 0.61 -6.21
N LEU A 112 17.35 1.61 -5.38
CA LEU A 112 16.07 2.34 -5.34
C LEU A 112 14.80 1.47 -5.26
N ARG A 113 14.90 0.13 -5.23
CA ARG A 113 13.73 -0.76 -5.32
C ARG A 113 12.74 -0.54 -4.17
N HIS A 114 13.26 -0.29 -2.98
CA HIS A 114 12.45 0.03 -1.80
C HIS A 114 11.67 1.34 -1.97
N ARG A 115 12.24 2.34 -2.64
CA ARG A 115 11.60 3.63 -2.92
C ARG A 115 10.65 3.61 -4.09
N LEU A 116 10.79 2.65 -5.00
CA LEU A 116 10.01 2.62 -6.23
C LEU A 116 8.85 1.63 -6.20
N GLY A 117 8.81 0.62 -5.31
CA GLY A 117 7.69 -0.33 -5.19
C GLY A 117 6.53 0.16 -4.30
N TYR A 118 5.72 -0.78 -3.81
CA TYR A 118 4.55 -0.56 -2.94
C TYR A 118 3.39 0.13 -3.65
N GLY A 119 2.84 -0.53 -4.66
CA GLY A 119 1.83 0.02 -5.58
C GLY A 119 0.55 0.52 -4.92
N PHE A 120 0.19 0.03 -3.74
CA PHE A 120 -0.93 0.56 -2.94
C PHE A 120 -0.82 2.08 -2.76
N SER A 121 0.41 2.60 -2.70
CA SER A 121 0.72 4.01 -2.44
C SER A 121 0.62 4.93 -3.66
N TYR A 122 0.31 4.39 -4.84
CA TYR A 122 0.33 5.13 -6.08
C TYR A 122 -1.00 5.85 -6.36
N SER A 123 -0.88 7.08 -6.83
CA SER A 123 -1.90 7.74 -7.63
C SER A 123 -1.29 8.29 -8.91
N TYR A 124 -2.02 8.25 -10.02
CA TYR A 124 -1.50 8.72 -11.30
C TYR A 124 -2.59 9.13 -12.27
N LYS A 125 -2.24 9.92 -13.28
CA LYS A 125 -3.14 10.24 -14.39
C LYS A 125 -3.44 8.97 -15.19
N GLN A 126 -4.70 8.72 -15.52
CA GLN A 126 -5.10 7.55 -16.31
C GLN A 126 -4.33 7.47 -17.64
N SER A 127 -4.04 8.62 -18.26
CA SER A 127 -3.26 8.74 -19.49
C SER A 127 -1.80 8.28 -19.35
N LEU A 128 -1.24 8.33 -18.13
CA LEU A 128 0.11 7.80 -17.87
C LEU A 128 0.12 6.27 -18.02
N TRP A 129 -0.84 5.58 -17.37
CA TRP A 129 -0.98 4.13 -17.50
C TRP A 129 -1.31 3.73 -18.95
N ALA A 130 -2.18 4.46 -19.64
CA ALA A 130 -2.52 4.16 -21.03
C ALA A 130 -1.29 4.18 -21.96
N ARG A 131 -0.29 5.01 -21.63
CA ARG A 131 0.99 5.08 -22.35
C ARG A 131 2.01 4.04 -21.87
N PHE A 132 1.97 3.69 -20.59
CA PHE A 132 2.91 2.78 -19.94
C PHE A 132 2.14 1.76 -19.08
N PRO A 133 1.55 0.70 -19.68
CA PRO A 133 0.79 -0.28 -18.91
C PRO A 133 1.70 -1.11 -17.98
N PHE A 134 1.12 -1.73 -16.96
CA PHE A 134 1.84 -2.66 -16.07
C PHE A 134 2.31 -3.89 -16.88
N PRO A 135 3.49 -4.45 -16.58
CA PRO A 135 3.88 -5.74 -17.16
C PRO A 135 2.97 -6.86 -16.63
N ASP A 136 2.75 -7.89 -17.45
CA ASP A 136 1.96 -9.07 -17.09
C ASP A 136 2.79 -10.04 -16.22
N VAL A 137 2.96 -9.69 -14.94
CA VAL A 137 3.71 -10.47 -13.94
C VAL A 137 2.99 -10.45 -12.59
N ASP A 138 3.22 -11.50 -11.79
CA ASP A 138 2.59 -11.67 -10.47
C ASP A 138 3.28 -10.92 -9.34
N PHE A 139 4.53 -10.49 -9.54
CA PHE A 139 5.33 -9.87 -8.50
C PHE A 139 6.12 -8.68 -9.04
N ALA A 140 6.11 -7.59 -8.28
CA ALA A 140 6.83 -6.34 -8.55
C ALA A 140 6.44 -5.64 -9.86
N GLU A 141 5.23 -5.88 -10.36
CA GLU A 141 4.65 -5.18 -11.50
C GLU A 141 4.59 -3.67 -11.27
N ASP A 142 4.35 -3.24 -10.02
CA ASP A 142 4.38 -1.86 -9.56
C ASP A 142 5.75 -1.21 -9.73
N LEU A 143 6.79 -1.88 -9.27
CA LEU A 143 8.18 -1.47 -9.37
C LEU A 143 8.57 -1.30 -10.84
N TYR A 144 8.19 -2.25 -11.71
CA TYR A 144 8.49 -2.17 -13.13
C TYR A 144 7.72 -1.05 -13.84
N PHE A 145 6.44 -0.84 -13.50
CA PHE A 145 5.66 0.30 -13.97
C PHE A 145 6.33 1.62 -13.56
N MET A 146 6.65 1.79 -12.28
CA MET A 146 7.32 2.98 -11.76
C MET A 146 8.70 3.20 -12.40
N ALA A 147 9.51 2.16 -12.54
CA ALA A 147 10.81 2.24 -13.21
C ALA A 147 10.68 2.69 -14.67
N THR A 148 9.62 2.26 -15.37
CA THR A 148 9.34 2.67 -16.75
C THR A 148 8.96 4.15 -16.83
N VAL A 149 8.11 4.63 -15.91
CA VAL A 149 7.72 6.03 -15.78
C VAL A 149 8.93 6.93 -15.50
N VAL A 150 9.80 6.52 -14.56
CA VAL A 150 11.04 7.24 -14.22
C VAL A 150 12.02 7.25 -15.40
N LYS A 151 12.23 6.11 -16.07
CA LYS A 151 13.10 6.02 -17.25
C LYS A 151 12.61 6.91 -18.41
N ALA A 152 11.30 7.10 -18.53
CA ALA A 152 10.69 8.00 -19.50
C ALA A 152 10.68 9.47 -19.07
N SER A 153 11.33 9.82 -17.96
CA SER A 153 11.43 11.18 -17.40
C SER A 153 10.06 11.85 -17.22
N ARG A 154 9.03 11.07 -16.86
CA ARG A 154 7.71 11.63 -16.54
C ARG A 154 7.75 12.31 -15.17
N PRO A 155 7.00 13.41 -14.96
CA PRO A 155 6.90 14.06 -13.67
C PRO A 155 6.37 13.10 -12.59
N VAL A 156 7.21 12.83 -11.58
CA VAL A 156 6.86 12.02 -10.41
C VAL A 156 7.05 12.89 -9.17
N VAL A 157 6.07 12.86 -8.26
CA VAL A 157 6.21 13.42 -6.92
C VAL A 157 6.25 12.30 -5.88
N PHE A 158 7.19 12.39 -4.94
CA PHE A 158 7.24 11.53 -3.78
C PHE A 158 6.73 12.31 -2.57
N CYS A 159 5.78 11.74 -1.86
CA CYS A 159 5.06 12.39 -0.78
C CYS A 159 5.24 11.62 0.52
N HIS A 160 5.11 12.34 1.64
CA HIS A 160 5.14 11.77 2.98
C HIS A 160 3.73 11.79 3.55
N ASP A 161 3.31 10.70 4.18
CA ASP A 161 2.05 10.65 4.91
C ASP A 161 2.26 11.26 6.31
N GLU A 162 2.12 12.57 6.39
CA GLU A 162 2.23 13.31 7.66
C GLU A 162 0.86 13.52 8.33
N VAL A 163 -0.23 13.09 7.68
CA VAL A 163 -1.61 13.40 8.07
C VAL A 163 -2.41 12.17 8.51
N GLY A 164 -1.84 10.97 8.42
CA GLY A 164 -2.52 9.74 8.73
C GLY A 164 -3.50 9.34 7.62
N ALA A 165 -3.03 9.30 6.38
CA ALA A 165 -3.80 8.97 5.20
C ALA A 165 -3.97 7.47 4.99
N CYS A 166 -2.95 6.65 5.28
CA CYS A 166 -3.06 5.20 5.17
C CYS A 166 -2.22 4.44 6.19
N ILE A 167 -2.61 3.17 6.42
CA ILE A 167 -1.86 2.21 7.20
C ILE A 167 -1.66 0.98 6.32
N HIS A 168 -0.40 0.67 6.03
CA HIS A 168 -0.05 -0.59 5.41
C HIS A 168 -0.05 -1.71 6.46
N LEU A 169 -0.89 -2.73 6.30
CA LEU A 169 -1.03 -3.80 7.28
C LEU A 169 -0.09 -4.97 6.98
N ILE A 170 0.65 -5.41 8.01
CA ILE A 170 1.46 -6.62 7.93
C ILE A 170 0.77 -7.75 8.70
N HIS A 171 0.46 -8.82 7.97
CA HIS A 171 -0.14 -10.05 8.50
C HIS A 171 0.67 -11.28 8.05
N ALA A 172 0.28 -12.47 8.53
CA ALA A 172 1.05 -13.71 8.36
C ALA A 172 1.23 -14.17 6.90
N SER A 173 0.35 -13.72 6.00
CA SER A 173 0.38 -14.03 4.57
C SER A 173 0.83 -12.86 3.68
N ASN A 174 1.27 -11.74 4.27
CA ASN A 174 1.76 -10.60 3.49
C ASN A 174 3.03 -10.98 2.70
N LEU A 175 3.10 -10.59 1.44
CA LEU A 175 4.23 -10.92 0.56
C LEU A 175 5.37 -9.91 0.70
N SER A 176 5.03 -8.65 0.91
CA SER A 176 6.00 -7.55 0.96
C SER A 176 6.64 -7.44 2.34
N GLY A 177 7.97 -7.41 2.39
CA GLY A 177 8.69 -7.11 3.63
C GLY A 177 8.82 -5.61 3.80
N CYS A 178 8.51 -5.09 4.99
CA CYS A 178 8.72 -3.69 5.34
C CYS A 178 9.82 -3.53 6.38
N PHE A 179 10.54 -2.41 6.30
CA PHE A 179 11.72 -2.19 7.12
C PHE A 179 11.78 -0.76 7.69
N PRO A 180 10.80 -0.40 8.54
CA PRO A 180 10.69 0.94 9.09
C PRO A 180 11.83 1.27 10.06
N GLN A 181 12.05 2.56 10.27
CA GLN A 181 13.02 3.08 11.24
C GLN A 181 12.38 3.63 12.52
N TYR A 182 11.09 3.99 12.50
CA TYR A 182 10.43 4.57 13.67
C TYR A 182 9.33 3.65 14.20
N MET A 183 9.42 3.25 15.47
CA MET A 183 8.29 2.67 16.20
C MET A 183 7.37 3.79 16.68
N ILE A 184 6.06 3.64 16.44
CA ILE A 184 5.07 4.63 16.84
C ILE A 184 4.28 4.11 18.04
N PRO A 185 4.22 4.85 19.16
CA PRO A 185 3.45 4.44 20.32
C PRO A 185 1.93 4.45 20.01
N PRO A 186 1.14 3.52 20.57
CA PRO A 186 -0.29 3.40 20.26
C PRO A 186 -1.11 4.67 20.44
N PHE A 187 -0.79 5.52 21.43
CA PHE A 187 -1.54 6.76 21.67
C PHE A 187 -1.40 7.78 20.53
N LEU A 188 -0.26 7.78 19.80
CA LEU A 188 -0.11 8.63 18.61
C LEU A 188 -0.91 8.06 17.45
N MET A 189 -0.90 6.74 17.28
CA MET A 189 -1.71 6.09 16.24
C MET A 189 -3.20 6.37 16.40
N LYS A 190 -3.74 6.32 17.63
CA LYS A 190 -5.14 6.67 17.91
C LYS A 190 -5.49 8.12 17.56
N ARG A 191 -4.53 9.05 17.72
CA ARG A 191 -4.73 10.47 17.38
C ARG A 191 -4.69 10.71 15.87
N LEU A 192 -3.77 10.03 15.17
CA LEU A 192 -3.62 10.15 13.72
C LEU A 192 -4.75 9.43 12.96
N PHE A 193 -5.20 8.29 13.49
CA PHE A 193 -6.20 7.43 12.86
C PHE A 193 -7.39 7.17 13.80
N PRO A 194 -8.18 8.21 14.14
CA PRO A 194 -9.31 8.05 15.05
C PRO A 194 -10.35 7.05 14.54
N SER A 195 -10.58 6.98 13.22
CA SER A 195 -11.49 6.01 12.60
C SER A 195 -11.00 4.55 12.69
N PHE A 196 -9.74 4.34 13.06
CA PHE A 196 -9.12 3.01 13.19
C PHE A 196 -8.60 2.76 14.62
N GLU A 197 -9.10 3.48 15.63
CA GLU A 197 -8.64 3.32 17.01
C GLU A 197 -8.77 1.89 17.55
N TRP A 198 -9.74 1.13 17.02
CA TRP A 198 -9.99 -0.27 17.34
C TRP A 198 -8.77 -1.16 17.04
N LEU A 199 -7.97 -0.80 16.02
CA LEU A 199 -6.76 -1.53 15.64
C LEU A 199 -5.69 -1.46 16.73
N PHE A 200 -5.62 -0.33 17.45
CA PHE A 200 -4.57 -0.07 18.45
C PHE A 200 -5.03 -0.34 19.88
N THR A 201 -6.18 -0.99 20.04
CA THR A 201 -6.79 -1.31 21.33
C THR A 201 -6.70 -2.81 21.66
N ILE A 202 -6.11 -3.61 20.76
CA ILE A 202 -6.02 -5.07 20.90
C ILE A 202 -4.86 -5.46 21.83
N HIS A 203 -5.20 -6.15 22.91
CA HIS A 203 -4.25 -6.85 23.78
C HIS A 203 -3.69 -8.11 23.07
N PRO A 204 -2.45 -8.53 23.35
CA PRO A 204 -1.73 -9.60 22.65
C PRO A 204 -2.37 -11.01 22.67
N SER A 205 -3.55 -11.17 23.25
CA SER A 205 -4.27 -12.44 23.38
C SER A 205 -5.53 -12.57 22.51
N SER A 206 -5.92 -11.56 21.72
CA SER A 206 -7.05 -11.71 20.79
C SER A 206 -6.58 -12.30 19.46
N PRO A 207 -7.22 -13.38 18.96
CA PRO A 207 -6.90 -13.93 17.66
C PRO A 207 -7.15 -12.86 16.58
N ILE A 208 -6.15 -12.66 15.73
CA ILE A 208 -6.24 -11.84 14.53
C ILE A 208 -7.41 -12.38 13.72
N ILE A 209 -8.42 -11.54 13.46
CA ILE A 209 -9.55 -11.88 12.60
C ILE A 209 -8.99 -12.13 11.20
N ASP A 210 -8.84 -13.41 10.83
CA ASP A 210 -8.66 -13.80 9.45
C ASP A 210 -9.98 -13.50 8.72
N LYS A 211 -9.99 -12.44 7.92
CA LYS A 211 -11.19 -12.00 7.17
C LYS A 211 -11.66 -13.04 6.12
N ARG A 212 -10.99 -14.19 5.98
CA ARG A 212 -11.38 -15.26 5.06
C ARG A 212 -12.42 -16.24 5.62
N GLU A 213 -12.77 -16.20 6.91
CA GLU A 213 -13.71 -17.17 7.50
C GLU A 213 -15.17 -16.69 7.67
N GLN A 214 -15.53 -15.49 7.19
CA GLN A 214 -16.94 -15.04 7.19
C GLN A 214 -17.55 -15.00 5.79
N SER A 215 -17.59 -16.16 5.11
CA SER A 215 -18.50 -16.33 3.98
C SER A 215 -18.83 -17.81 3.73
N ASP A 216 -19.40 -18.50 4.72
CA ASP A 216 -20.30 -19.63 4.41
C ASP A 216 -21.18 -20.00 5.61
N THR A 217 -22.40 -19.49 5.64
CA THR A 217 -23.57 -20.12 6.30
C THR A 217 -24.82 -19.36 5.86
N SER A 218 -25.27 -19.61 4.63
CA SER A 218 -26.70 -19.43 4.34
C SER A 218 -27.43 -20.70 4.76
N PRO A 219 -28.51 -20.63 5.56
CA PRO A 219 -29.31 -21.80 5.87
C PRO A 219 -30.10 -22.22 4.64
N VAL A 220 -29.96 -23.49 4.27
CA VAL A 220 -30.87 -24.19 3.37
C VAL A 220 -32.26 -24.17 4.00
N LEU A 221 -33.20 -23.46 3.38
CA LEU A 221 -34.62 -23.60 3.68
C LEU A 221 -35.22 -24.59 2.69
N SER A 222 -35.69 -25.71 3.25
CA SER A 222 -36.64 -26.66 2.67
C SER A 222 -38.01 -26.03 2.44
#